data_AF-A0A8J4EAG0-F1
#
_entry.id   AF-A0A8J4EAG0-F1
#
_cell.length_a   1.000
_cell.length_b   1.000
_cell.length_c   1.000
_cell.angle_alpha   90.00
_cell.angle_beta   90.00
_cell.angle_gamma   90.00
#
_symmetry.space_group_name_H-M   'P 1'
#
loop_
_entity.id
_entity.type
_entity.pdbx_description
1 polymer ?
#
loop_
_entity_poly.entity_id
_entity_poly.type
_entity_poly.pdbx_seq_one_letter_code
_entity_poly.pdbx_strand_id
1 'polypeptide(L)'
;MADDVTFRFEVLVGDRWQRCTAETLGVDKEDAETLDWSLVNDHELIGVYHDGLEFARRELDEAVVSFAAARENARMPSPAGLRIVLWEAPSAEGEPDVVIRASHDQLATGRLVIVASGVAAAVDQLRKARERLRAGVLEAATTDHLGRNQIAKAIERTWSRRLILQYLSGYDIIRDIRMALPPDWVRYDGHEHGGYNGEPWEERLGPFWCGPVMLELSSIGQVDLSIVDTADGPHYDASEKEVQAYNAAARQRALQAAEQVHAALYQRGLRMLTKEGEDVAVQELARVPVRVTRRSR
;
A
#
# COMPACT_ATOMS: atom_id res chain seq x y z
N MET A 1 3.52 30.23 31.80
CA MET A 1 4.25 31.31 31.11
C MET A 1 4.85 30.64 29.89
N ALA A 2 4.89 31.30 28.74
CA ALA A 2 5.50 30.69 27.56
C ALA A 2 6.97 31.09 27.58
N ASP A 3 7.86 30.12 27.57
CA ASP A 3 9.30 30.34 27.72
C ASP A 3 9.98 30.18 26.35
N ASP A 4 10.96 31.02 26.07
CA ASP A 4 11.78 30.92 24.86
C ASP A 4 12.91 29.93 25.12
N VAL A 5 13.07 28.94 24.24
CA VAL A 5 14.05 27.88 24.41
C VAL A 5 15.02 27.84 23.24
N THR A 6 16.29 27.66 23.55
CA THR A 6 17.33 27.32 22.58
C THR A 6 17.77 25.90 22.82
N PHE A 7 17.86 25.07 21.78
CA PHE A 7 18.34 23.71 21.93
C PHE A 7 19.17 23.26 20.75
N ARG A 8 19.96 22.20 20.95
CA ARG A 8 20.69 21.52 19.88
C ARG A 8 20.87 20.05 20.20
N PHE A 9 21.18 19.28 19.15
CA PHE A 9 21.59 17.90 19.29
C PHE A 9 23.11 17.75 19.24
N GLU A 10 23.62 16.78 20.00
CA GLU A 10 25.02 16.42 19.99
C GLU A 10 25.20 14.90 19.91
N VAL A 11 26.19 14.47 19.13
CA VAL A 11 26.57 13.06 18.95
C VAL A 11 27.89 12.74 19.62
N LEU A 12 28.03 11.52 20.11
CA LEU A 12 29.28 11.02 20.67
C LEU A 12 30.19 10.47 19.57
N VAL A 13 31.27 11.20 19.28
CA VAL A 13 32.30 10.85 18.29
C VAL A 13 33.60 10.53 19.03
N GLY A 14 33.98 9.25 19.06
CA GLY A 14 35.00 8.76 19.98
C GLY A 14 34.56 8.98 21.42
N ASP A 15 35.36 9.69 22.22
CA ASP A 15 35.05 10.02 23.62
C ASP A 15 34.54 11.46 23.81
N ARG A 16 34.17 12.15 22.73
CA ARG A 16 33.76 13.57 22.78
C ARG A 16 32.37 13.78 22.18
N TRP A 17 31.55 14.54 22.90
CA TRP A 17 30.29 15.04 22.39
C TRP A 17 30.55 16.20 21.44
N GLN A 18 29.98 16.13 20.24
CA GLN A 18 30.11 17.13 19.19
C GLN A 18 28.73 17.55 18.73
N ARG A 19 28.58 18.85 18.43
CA ARG A 19 27.36 19.40 17.83
C ARG A 19 27.03 18.69 16.53
N CYS A 20 25.76 18.36 16.33
CA CYS A 20 25.25 17.91 15.05
C CYS A 20 25.32 19.05 14.02
N THR A 21 26.30 18.97 13.14
CA THR A 21 26.43 19.72 11.89
C THR A 21 26.32 18.77 10.71
N ALA A 22 26.00 19.27 9.51
CA ALA A 22 26.02 18.45 8.29
C ALA A 22 27.36 17.70 8.10
N GLU A 23 28.47 18.34 8.46
CA GLU A 23 29.81 17.74 8.44
C GLU A 23 29.97 16.62 9.47
N THR A 24 29.53 16.82 10.72
CA THR A 24 29.60 15.74 11.73
C THR A 24 28.69 14.56 11.40
N LEU A 25 27.64 14.80 10.61
CA LEU A 25 26.75 13.78 10.07
C LEU A 25 27.27 13.20 8.75
N GLY A 26 28.44 13.62 8.25
CA GLY A 26 29.02 13.10 7.01
C GLY A 26 28.10 13.22 5.79
N VAL A 27 27.18 14.19 5.78
CA VAL A 27 26.27 14.43 4.66
C VAL A 27 26.94 15.38 3.68
N ASP A 28 27.25 14.88 2.49
CA ASP A 28 27.71 15.73 1.40
C ASP A 28 26.57 16.67 0.93
N LYS A 29 26.93 17.83 0.37
CA LYS A 29 25.95 18.84 -0.08
C LYS A 29 24.94 18.30 -1.10
N GLU A 30 25.27 17.22 -1.81
CA GLU A 30 24.39 16.58 -2.79
C GLU A 30 23.33 15.66 -2.15
N ASP A 31 23.57 15.16 -0.92
CA ASP A 31 22.63 14.30 -0.16
C ASP A 31 21.76 15.09 0.84
N ALA A 32 21.92 16.42 0.84
CA ALA A 32 21.27 17.41 1.71
C ALA A 32 19.72 17.35 1.69
N GLU A 33 19.13 16.85 0.60
CA GLU A 33 17.67 16.75 0.43
C GLU A 33 17.03 15.67 1.32
N THR A 34 17.82 14.70 1.79
CA THR A 34 17.34 13.59 2.63
C THR A 34 17.58 13.80 4.13
N LEU A 35 18.27 14.89 4.49
CA LEU A 35 18.62 15.21 5.86
C LEU A 35 17.48 15.98 6.53
N ASP A 36 17.05 15.49 7.68
CA ASP A 36 16.18 16.24 8.57
C ASP A 36 16.98 17.38 9.21
N TRP A 37 16.80 18.60 8.67
CA TRP A 37 17.49 19.79 9.13
C TRP A 37 17.13 20.21 10.56
N SER A 38 16.07 19.64 11.15
CA SER A 38 15.77 19.81 12.58
C SER A 38 16.80 19.15 13.51
N LEU A 39 17.70 18.32 12.96
CA LEU A 39 18.79 17.71 13.72
C LEU A 39 20.06 18.55 13.75
N VAL A 40 20.12 19.61 12.95
CA VAL A 40 21.36 20.29 12.59
C VAL A 40 21.31 21.73 13.06
N ASN A 41 22.39 22.15 13.72
CA ASN A 41 22.55 23.48 14.30
C ASN A 41 21.74 23.71 15.59
N ASP A 42 21.85 24.93 16.10
CA ASP A 42 21.08 25.40 17.24
C ASP A 42 19.70 25.85 16.72
N HIS A 43 18.67 25.53 17.49
CA HIS A 43 17.28 25.86 17.20
C HIS A 43 16.75 26.76 18.29
N GLU A 44 16.18 27.90 17.90
CA GLU A 44 15.50 28.84 18.78
C GLU A 44 14.00 28.71 18.55
N LEU A 45 13.25 28.43 19.62
CA LEU A 45 11.79 28.38 19.60
C LEU A 45 11.24 29.39 20.59
N ILE A 46 10.29 30.20 20.10
CA ILE A 46 9.65 31.25 20.87
C ILE A 46 8.31 30.75 21.41
N GLY A 47 8.07 30.95 22.69
CA GLY A 47 6.78 30.69 23.34
C GLY A 47 6.42 29.20 23.48
N VAL A 48 7.34 28.39 23.99
CA VAL A 48 7.07 26.98 24.32
C VAL A 48 6.26 26.91 25.62
N TYR A 49 5.15 26.17 25.60
CA TYR A 49 4.22 26.03 26.74
C TYR A 49 4.47 24.81 27.62
N HIS A 50 5.53 24.05 27.33
CA HIS A 50 5.93 22.83 28.05
C HIS A 50 7.13 23.13 28.95
N ASP A 51 7.24 22.38 30.04
CA ASP A 51 8.46 22.34 30.86
C ASP A 51 9.67 21.93 29.99
N GLY A 52 10.82 22.59 30.17
CA GLY A 52 12.01 22.39 29.33
C GLY A 52 12.48 20.94 29.30
N LEU A 53 12.29 20.19 30.40
CA LEU A 53 12.59 18.75 30.47
C LEU A 53 11.63 17.91 29.62
N GLU A 54 10.33 18.21 29.64
CA GLU A 54 9.32 17.48 28.85
C GLU A 54 9.53 17.74 27.36
N PHE A 55 9.76 19.00 27.00
CA PHE A 55 10.12 19.40 25.64
C PHE A 55 11.38 18.66 25.17
N ALA A 56 12.48 18.73 25.93
CA ALA A 56 13.73 18.09 25.56
C ALA A 56 13.60 16.56 25.38
N ARG A 57 12.76 15.89 26.18
CA ARG A 57 12.50 14.45 26.02
C ARG A 57 11.79 14.14 24.71
N ARG A 58 10.73 14.88 24.40
CA ARG A 58 9.96 14.67 23.16
C ARG A 58 10.84 14.90 21.92
N GLU A 59 11.56 16.02 21.89
CA GLU A 59 12.45 16.34 20.77
C GLU A 59 13.58 15.30 20.64
N LEU A 60 14.11 14.79 21.75
CA LEU A 60 15.10 13.71 21.72
C LEU A 60 14.52 12.39 21.18
N ASP A 61 13.30 12.03 21.55
CA ASP A 61 12.62 10.82 21.04
C ASP A 61 12.38 10.90 19.53
N GLU A 62 11.95 12.06 19.03
CA GLU A 62 11.78 12.31 17.59
C GLU A 62 13.15 12.29 16.86
N ALA A 63 14.14 12.98 17.41
CA ALA A 63 15.46 13.07 16.84
C ALA A 63 16.17 11.72 16.73
N VAL A 64 15.93 10.79 17.67
CA VAL A 64 16.49 9.43 17.62
C VAL A 64 16.04 8.67 16.35
N VAL A 65 14.79 8.88 15.90
CA VAL A 65 14.26 8.26 14.67
C VAL A 65 14.85 8.95 13.44
N SER A 66 14.80 10.28 13.38
CA SER A 66 15.36 11.05 12.25
C SER A 66 16.86 10.78 12.07
N PHE A 67 17.59 10.64 13.18
CA PHE A 67 19.01 10.31 13.15
C PHE A 67 19.27 8.90 12.61
N ALA A 68 18.46 7.92 13.01
CA ALA A 68 18.54 6.57 12.47
C ALA A 68 18.24 6.53 10.96
N ALA A 69 17.32 7.37 10.47
CA ALA A 69 16.98 7.50 9.05
C ALA A 69 18.14 8.08 8.24
N ALA A 70 18.67 9.23 8.70
CA ALA A 70 19.80 9.89 8.06
C ALA A 70 21.02 8.94 7.96
N ARG A 71 21.21 8.08 8.96
CA ARG A 71 22.29 7.08 8.96
C ARG A 71 22.16 6.05 7.85
N GLU A 72 20.96 5.51 7.62
CA GLU A 72 20.73 4.52 6.57
C GLU A 72 20.99 5.13 5.19
N ASN A 73 20.55 6.37 4.98
CA ASN A 73 20.70 7.09 3.71
C ASN A 73 22.16 7.52 3.43
N ALA A 74 22.83 8.13 4.42
CA ALA A 74 24.17 8.70 4.25
C ALA A 74 25.32 7.75 4.65
N ARG A 75 25.03 6.47 4.96
CA ARG A 75 26.02 5.47 5.44
C ARG A 75 26.87 5.97 6.61
N MET A 76 26.28 6.75 7.50
CA MET A 76 26.99 7.34 8.63
C MET A 76 27.58 6.27 9.58
N PRO A 77 28.75 6.52 10.19
CA PRO A 77 29.21 5.72 11.32
C PRO A 77 28.18 5.82 12.46
N SER A 78 27.89 4.71 13.13
CA SER A 78 26.99 4.71 14.28
C SER A 78 27.62 5.56 15.40
N PRO A 79 27.01 6.68 15.83
CA PRO A 79 27.51 7.36 17.00
C PRO A 79 27.32 6.44 18.21
N ALA A 80 28.24 6.53 19.15
CA ALA A 80 28.15 5.77 20.40
C ALA A 80 27.05 6.32 21.33
N GLY A 81 26.46 7.47 21.00
CA GLY A 81 25.36 8.11 21.73
C GLY A 81 24.84 9.38 21.03
N LEU A 82 23.62 9.78 21.42
CA LEU A 82 22.94 11.02 21.03
C LEU A 82 22.48 11.73 22.30
N ARG A 83 22.51 13.06 22.33
CA ARG A 83 21.93 13.85 23.41
C ARG A 83 21.33 15.15 22.90
N ILE A 84 20.37 15.69 23.65
CA ILE A 84 19.87 17.06 23.50
C ILE A 84 20.49 17.92 24.60
N VAL A 85 20.83 19.16 24.23
CA VAL A 85 21.30 20.22 25.13
C VAL A 85 20.36 21.40 24.94
N LEU A 86 19.78 21.88 26.04
CA LEU A 86 18.76 22.93 26.03
C LEU A 86 19.08 24.03 27.05
N TRP A 87 18.77 25.26 26.64
CA TRP A 87 18.80 26.49 27.44
C TRP A 87 17.39 27.09 27.46
N GLU A 88 16.89 27.45 28.64
CA GLU A 88 15.62 28.17 28.85
C GLU A 88 15.82 29.68 28.67
N ALA A 89 16.47 30.02 27.55
CA ALA A 89 16.80 31.37 27.15
C ALA A 89 16.90 31.44 25.62
N PRO A 90 16.74 32.62 25.00
CA PRO A 90 16.87 32.82 23.56
C PRO A 90 18.34 32.87 23.09
N SER A 91 19.26 32.20 23.79
CA SER A 91 20.66 32.08 23.39
C SER A 91 21.31 30.85 24.00
N ALA A 92 22.24 30.24 23.27
CA ALA A 92 23.08 29.12 23.75
C ALA A 92 24.32 29.59 24.55
N GLU A 93 24.28 30.77 25.16
CA GLU A 93 25.37 31.32 25.96
C GLU A 93 25.27 30.86 27.42
N GLY A 94 26.32 30.20 27.92
CA GLY A 94 26.41 29.77 29.32
C GLY A 94 26.15 28.27 29.55
N GLU A 95 25.96 27.90 30.82
CA GLU A 95 25.70 26.51 31.22
C GLU A 95 24.27 26.11 30.79
N PRO A 96 24.08 24.92 30.16
CA PRO A 96 22.76 24.47 29.75
C PRO A 96 21.89 24.09 30.95
N ASP A 97 20.61 24.44 30.88
CA ASP A 97 19.62 24.10 31.91
C ASP A 97 19.26 22.61 31.89
N VAL A 98 19.22 22.01 30.69
CA VAL A 98 18.84 20.60 30.50
C VAL A 98 19.80 19.89 29.54
N VAL A 99 20.32 18.74 29.98
CA VAL A 99 21.11 17.83 29.15
C VAL A 99 20.59 16.40 29.30
N ILE A 100 19.98 15.85 28.25
CA ILE A 100 19.41 14.49 28.26
C ILE A 100 20.11 13.65 27.22
N ARG A 101 20.66 12.50 27.66
CA ARG A 101 21.23 11.50 26.76
C ARG A 101 20.17 10.48 26.37
N ALA A 102 20.16 10.11 25.09
CA ALA A 102 19.36 9.00 24.63
C ALA A 102 19.85 7.71 25.30
N SER A 103 18.92 6.96 25.87
CA SER A 103 19.19 5.63 26.40
C SER A 103 19.55 4.65 25.28
N HIS A 104 20.20 3.54 25.64
CA HIS A 104 20.45 2.45 24.69
C HIS A 104 19.14 1.92 24.06
N ASP A 105 18.06 1.87 24.84
CA ASP A 105 16.75 1.40 24.39
C ASP A 105 16.09 2.36 23.39
N GLN A 106 16.17 3.68 23.63
CA GLN A 106 15.72 4.68 22.66
C GLN A 106 16.49 4.54 21.34
N LEU A 107 17.82 4.50 21.39
CA LEU A 107 18.67 4.33 20.20
C LEU A 107 18.43 3.00 19.47
N ALA A 108 18.11 1.92 20.19
CA ALA A 108 17.72 0.65 19.60
C ALA A 108 16.34 0.75 18.93
N THR A 109 15.38 1.38 19.58
CA THR A 109 14.01 1.58 19.08
C THR A 109 14.00 2.41 17.81
N GLY A 110 14.71 3.54 17.75
CA GLY A 110 14.83 4.35 16.53
C GLY A 110 15.37 3.57 15.34
N ARG A 111 16.40 2.73 15.57
CA ARG A 111 16.93 1.82 14.53
C ARG A 111 15.89 0.79 14.07
N LEU A 112 15.13 0.20 15.00
CA LEU A 112 14.09 -0.77 14.66
C LEU A 112 12.95 -0.14 13.85
N VAL A 113 12.54 1.09 14.19
CA VAL A 113 11.51 1.83 13.43
C VAL A 113 11.95 2.04 11.99
N ILE A 114 13.18 2.47 11.77
CA ILE A 114 13.72 2.71 10.43
C ILE A 114 13.86 1.41 9.63
N VAL A 115 14.40 0.34 10.24
CA VAL A 115 14.46 -0.98 9.60
C VAL A 115 13.06 -1.49 9.26
N ALA A 116 12.07 -1.32 10.14
CA ALA A 116 10.69 -1.70 9.87
C ALA A 116 10.10 -0.93 8.67
N SER A 117 10.34 0.37 8.60
CA SER A 117 9.97 1.21 7.45
C SER A 117 10.66 0.76 6.16
N GLY A 118 11.96 0.44 6.20
CA GLY A 118 12.71 -0.10 5.08
C GLY A 118 12.17 -1.45 4.59
N VAL A 119 11.81 -2.35 5.51
CA VAL A 119 11.14 -3.61 5.19
C VAL A 119 9.77 -3.36 4.54
N ALA A 120 8.97 -2.44 5.09
CA ALA A 120 7.68 -2.10 4.51
C ALA A 120 7.82 -1.54 3.09
N ALA A 121 8.78 -0.64 2.86
CA ALA A 121 9.09 -0.11 1.54
C ALA A 121 9.56 -1.21 0.57
N ALA A 122 10.43 -2.12 1.02
CA ALA A 122 10.88 -3.25 0.21
C ALA A 122 9.73 -4.21 -0.15
N VAL A 123 8.80 -4.45 0.77
CA VAL A 123 7.59 -5.24 0.52
C VAL A 123 6.69 -4.56 -0.51
N ASP A 124 6.52 -3.24 -0.43
CA ASP A 124 5.75 -2.48 -1.42
C ASP A 124 6.41 -2.49 -2.80
N GLN A 125 7.74 -2.33 -2.88
CA GLN A 125 8.47 -2.44 -4.14
C GLN A 125 8.36 -3.84 -4.75
N LEU A 126 8.43 -4.90 -3.92
CA LEU A 126 8.20 -6.26 -4.39
C LEU A 126 6.76 -6.46 -4.89
N ARG A 127 5.76 -5.88 -4.22
CA ARG A 127 4.36 -5.90 -4.66
C ARG A 127 4.21 -5.23 -6.03
N LYS A 128 4.74 -4.01 -6.20
CA LYS A 128 4.75 -3.27 -7.47
C LYS A 128 5.48 -4.03 -8.58
N ALA A 129 6.64 -4.62 -8.30
CA ALA A 129 7.38 -5.42 -9.27
C ALA A 129 6.57 -6.65 -9.74
N ARG A 130 5.86 -7.32 -8.82
CA ARG A 130 4.96 -8.44 -9.15
C ARG A 130 3.74 -7.99 -9.97
N GLU A 131 3.21 -6.81 -9.71
CA GLU A 131 2.15 -6.20 -10.52
C GLU A 131 2.64 -5.93 -11.95
N ARG A 132 3.77 -5.23 -12.12
CA ARG A 132 4.38 -4.98 -13.45
C ARG A 132 4.65 -6.25 -14.23
N LEU A 133 5.19 -7.29 -13.57
CA LEU A 133 5.44 -8.59 -14.21
C LEU A 133 4.14 -9.21 -14.75
N ARG A 134 3.06 -9.18 -13.96
CA ARG A 134 1.77 -9.73 -14.39
C ARG A 134 1.16 -8.90 -15.53
N ALA A 135 1.27 -7.58 -15.47
CA ALA A 135 0.77 -6.70 -16.52
C ALA A 135 1.50 -6.96 -17.85
N GLY A 136 2.82 -7.12 -17.81
CA GLY A 136 3.62 -7.48 -19.00
C GLY A 136 3.31 -8.89 -19.54
N VAL A 137 3.01 -9.85 -18.66
CA VAL A 137 2.56 -11.19 -19.08
C VAL A 137 1.21 -11.13 -19.81
N LEU A 138 0.27 -10.31 -19.34
CA LEU A 138 -1.01 -10.12 -20.02
C LEU A 138 -0.84 -9.37 -21.34
N GLU A 139 -0.06 -8.29 -21.37
CA GLU A 139 0.27 -7.56 -22.60
C GLU A 139 0.85 -8.46 -23.68
N ALA A 140 1.84 -9.28 -23.31
CA ALA A 140 2.42 -10.26 -24.21
C ALA A 140 1.36 -11.20 -24.81
N ALA A 141 0.38 -11.62 -24.00
CA ALA A 141 -0.68 -12.52 -24.43
C ALA A 141 -1.78 -11.83 -25.26
N THR A 142 -2.12 -10.58 -24.95
CA THR A 142 -3.28 -9.87 -25.52
C THR A 142 -2.91 -8.95 -26.67
N THR A 143 -1.87 -8.15 -26.51
CA THR A 143 -1.45 -7.08 -27.43
C THR A 143 -0.41 -7.59 -28.41
N ASP A 144 0.62 -8.27 -27.92
CA ASP A 144 1.70 -8.80 -28.76
C ASP A 144 1.32 -10.13 -29.42
N HIS A 145 0.15 -10.68 -29.07
CA HIS A 145 -0.38 -11.95 -29.54
C HIS A 145 0.60 -13.12 -29.40
N LEU A 146 1.50 -13.06 -28.41
CA LEU A 146 2.40 -14.15 -28.11
C LEU A 146 1.60 -15.33 -27.57
N GLY A 147 1.82 -16.50 -28.17
CA GLY A 147 1.19 -17.73 -27.69
C GLY A 147 1.67 -18.05 -26.27
N ARG A 148 0.80 -18.64 -25.42
CA ARG A 148 1.17 -19.05 -24.04
C ARG A 148 2.47 -19.83 -23.95
N ASN A 149 2.71 -20.70 -24.92
CA ASN A 149 3.92 -21.51 -24.98
C ASN A 149 5.18 -20.69 -25.29
N GLN A 150 5.07 -19.59 -26.04
CA GLN A 150 6.18 -18.66 -26.27
C GLN A 150 6.49 -17.88 -24.99
N ILE A 151 5.48 -17.34 -24.32
CA ILE A 151 5.62 -16.67 -23.02
C ILE A 151 6.24 -17.63 -21.99
N ALA A 152 5.74 -18.87 -21.93
CA ALA A 152 6.23 -19.90 -21.01
C ALA A 152 7.69 -20.30 -21.27
N LYS A 153 8.15 -20.27 -22.52
CA LYS A 153 9.53 -20.60 -22.91
C LYS A 153 10.54 -19.53 -22.47
N ALA A 154 10.11 -18.27 -22.38
CA ALA A 154 10.96 -17.19 -21.89
C ALA A 154 11.27 -17.28 -20.38
N ILE A 155 10.59 -18.16 -19.66
CA ILE A 155 10.75 -18.34 -18.21
C ILE A 155 11.63 -19.56 -17.95
N GLU A 156 12.81 -19.35 -17.37
CA GLU A 156 13.78 -20.43 -17.11
C GLU A 156 13.26 -21.47 -16.10
N ARG A 157 12.67 -21.02 -14.99
CA ARG A 157 12.30 -21.88 -13.86
C ARG A 157 10.93 -22.54 -14.06
N THR A 158 10.87 -23.86 -13.84
CA THR A 158 9.66 -24.69 -14.00
C THR A 158 8.48 -24.21 -13.15
N TRP A 159 8.71 -23.86 -11.88
CA TRP A 159 7.65 -23.37 -10.99
C TRP A 159 7.08 -22.03 -11.46
N SER A 160 7.94 -21.08 -11.82
CA SER A 160 7.53 -19.79 -12.37
C SER A 160 6.73 -19.95 -13.66
N ARG A 161 7.16 -20.88 -14.53
CA ARG A 161 6.44 -21.23 -15.76
C ARG A 161 5.03 -21.74 -15.46
N ARG A 162 4.89 -22.65 -14.50
CA ARG A 162 3.58 -23.16 -14.06
C ARG A 162 2.68 -22.04 -13.54
N LEU A 163 3.21 -21.15 -12.70
CA LEU A 163 2.44 -20.03 -12.15
C LEU A 163 1.97 -19.07 -13.24
N ILE A 164 2.82 -18.73 -14.21
CA ILE A 164 2.44 -17.86 -15.33
C ILE A 164 1.39 -18.52 -16.22
N LEU A 165 1.53 -19.81 -16.52
CA LEU A 165 0.51 -20.55 -17.27
C LEU A 165 -0.82 -20.64 -16.52
N GLN A 166 -0.79 -20.82 -15.20
CA GLN A 166 -1.98 -20.83 -14.36
C GLN A 166 -2.65 -19.44 -14.33
N TYR A 167 -1.86 -18.39 -14.19
CA TYR A 167 -2.31 -17.00 -14.27
C TYR A 167 -2.99 -16.69 -15.61
N LEU A 168 -2.35 -17.05 -16.72
CA LEU A 168 -2.92 -16.92 -18.07
C LEU A 168 -4.17 -17.78 -18.28
N SER A 169 -4.28 -18.93 -17.60
CA SER A 169 -5.49 -19.76 -17.60
C SER A 169 -6.63 -19.08 -16.84
N GLY A 170 -6.35 -18.36 -15.76
CA GLY A 170 -7.34 -17.55 -15.05
C GLY A 170 -7.85 -16.39 -15.89
N TYR A 171 -6.94 -15.67 -16.56
CA TYR A 171 -7.34 -14.62 -17.51
C TYR A 171 -8.24 -15.14 -18.64
N ASP A 172 -7.97 -16.36 -19.10
CA ASP A 172 -8.80 -17.07 -20.07
C ASP A 172 -10.26 -17.25 -19.60
N ILE A 173 -10.43 -17.60 -18.33
CA ILE A 173 -11.75 -17.73 -17.70
C ILE A 173 -12.44 -16.37 -17.68
N ILE A 174 -11.73 -15.29 -17.35
CA ILE A 174 -12.29 -13.92 -17.39
C ILE A 174 -12.78 -13.56 -18.79
N ARG A 175 -12.00 -13.87 -19.83
CA ARG A 175 -12.42 -13.67 -21.22
C ARG A 175 -13.68 -14.49 -21.54
N ASP A 176 -13.70 -15.76 -21.14
CA ASP A 176 -14.84 -16.65 -21.37
C ASP A 176 -16.11 -16.14 -20.67
N ILE A 177 -16.00 -15.62 -19.44
CA ILE A 177 -17.09 -14.96 -18.70
C ILE A 177 -17.58 -13.72 -19.46
N ARG A 178 -16.69 -12.79 -19.84
CA ARG A 178 -17.06 -11.56 -20.57
C ARG A 178 -17.77 -11.86 -21.90
N MET A 179 -17.42 -12.97 -22.55
CA MET A 179 -18.10 -13.44 -23.77
C MET A 179 -19.43 -14.16 -23.51
N ALA A 180 -19.66 -14.66 -22.30
CA ALA A 180 -20.88 -15.35 -21.90
C ALA A 180 -21.98 -14.35 -21.50
N LEU A 181 -21.58 -13.28 -20.82
CA LEU A 181 -22.48 -12.27 -20.28
C LEU A 181 -23.11 -11.40 -21.39
N PRO A 182 -24.24 -10.73 -21.09
CA PRO A 182 -24.97 -9.93 -22.07
C PRO A 182 -24.06 -8.91 -22.78
N PRO A 183 -24.16 -8.75 -24.12
CA PRO A 183 -23.26 -7.89 -24.88
C PRO A 183 -23.49 -6.39 -24.63
N ASP A 184 -24.69 -6.03 -24.17
CA ASP A 184 -25.10 -4.68 -23.76
C ASP A 184 -24.56 -4.29 -22.39
N TRP A 185 -24.07 -5.24 -21.59
CA TRP A 185 -23.38 -4.93 -20.36
C TRP A 185 -22.03 -4.31 -20.69
N VAL A 186 -21.95 -3.00 -20.46
CA VAL A 186 -20.74 -2.24 -20.76
C VAL A 186 -19.56 -2.89 -20.05
N ARG A 187 -18.52 -3.15 -20.86
CA ARG A 187 -17.31 -3.81 -20.42
C ARG A 187 -16.30 -2.73 -20.07
N TYR A 188 -16.30 -2.31 -18.81
CA TYR A 188 -15.31 -1.37 -18.31
C TYR A 188 -14.05 -2.14 -17.88
N ASP A 189 -12.90 -1.66 -18.31
CA ASP A 189 -11.69 -1.81 -17.51
C ASP A 189 -11.79 -0.71 -16.42
N GLY A 190 -11.43 -1.03 -15.17
CA GLY A 190 -12.05 -0.53 -13.92
C GLY A 190 -11.97 0.96 -13.55
N HIS A 191 -11.89 1.89 -14.50
CA HIS A 191 -11.66 3.32 -14.26
C HIS A 191 -12.87 4.19 -13.88
N GLU A 192 -14.10 3.82 -14.20
CA GLU A 192 -15.22 4.78 -14.07
C GLU A 192 -15.94 4.80 -12.70
N HIS A 193 -15.54 3.95 -11.76
CA HIS A 193 -16.14 3.89 -10.41
C HIS A 193 -15.17 4.20 -9.25
N GLY A 194 -13.95 4.65 -9.56
CA GLY A 194 -12.97 5.06 -8.56
C GLY A 194 -12.26 6.32 -9.00
N GLY A 195 -12.72 7.47 -8.53
CA GLY A 195 -11.97 8.72 -8.65
C GLY A 195 -10.66 8.63 -7.87
N TYR A 196 -9.60 8.10 -8.50
CA TYR A 196 -8.20 8.33 -8.15
C TYR A 196 -7.35 8.18 -9.40
N ASN A 197 -6.69 9.28 -9.76
CA ASN A 197 -5.75 9.40 -10.87
C ASN A 197 -4.62 8.37 -10.78
N GLY A 198 -4.49 7.56 -11.82
CA GLY A 198 -3.28 6.82 -12.19
C GLY A 198 -3.27 6.74 -13.73
N GLU A 199 -2.11 6.99 -14.34
CA GLU A 199 -1.97 7.15 -15.79
C GLU A 199 -2.51 5.96 -16.62
N PRO A 200 -3.01 6.21 -17.86
CA PRO A 200 -3.81 5.27 -18.67
C PRO A 200 -3.06 4.02 -19.21
N TRP A 201 -1.89 3.69 -18.68
CA TRP A 201 -1.12 2.50 -19.05
C TRP A 201 -1.10 1.39 -17.98
N GLU A 202 -1.66 1.60 -16.78
CA GLU A 202 -1.51 0.66 -15.64
C GLU A 202 -2.69 -0.31 -15.36
N GLU A 203 -3.77 -0.35 -16.15
CA GLU A 203 -5.01 -1.09 -15.84
C GLU A 203 -5.11 -2.59 -16.21
N ARG A 204 -4.01 -3.29 -16.50
CA ARG A 204 -4.14 -4.64 -17.08
C ARG A 204 -4.50 -5.76 -16.09
N LEU A 205 -4.58 -5.48 -14.78
CA LEU A 205 -4.70 -6.49 -13.74
C LEU A 205 -6.10 -6.66 -13.15
N GLY A 206 -7.08 -5.88 -13.62
CA GLY A 206 -8.42 -5.82 -13.04
C GLY A 206 -8.50 -4.91 -11.81
N PRO A 207 -9.67 -4.83 -11.14
CA PRO A 207 -10.86 -5.66 -11.39
C PRO A 207 -11.45 -5.45 -12.79
N PHE A 208 -11.91 -6.53 -13.42
CA PHE A 208 -12.52 -6.50 -14.75
C PHE A 208 -14.04 -6.42 -14.61
N TRP A 209 -14.68 -5.46 -15.26
CA TRP A 209 -16.11 -5.22 -15.11
C TRP A 209 -16.91 -5.66 -16.33
N CYS A 210 -18.13 -6.13 -16.08
CA CYS A 210 -19.14 -6.40 -17.10
C CYS A 210 -20.52 -6.12 -16.50
N GLY A 211 -21.03 -4.91 -16.71
CA GLY A 211 -22.25 -4.45 -16.03
C GLY A 211 -22.11 -4.57 -14.50
N PRO A 212 -23.05 -5.21 -13.79
CA PRO A 212 -22.99 -5.38 -12.34
C PRO A 212 -21.99 -6.46 -11.87
N VAL A 213 -21.21 -7.07 -12.77
CA VAL A 213 -20.25 -8.13 -12.44
C VAL A 213 -18.84 -7.58 -12.35
N MET A 214 -18.21 -7.82 -11.21
CA MET A 214 -16.79 -7.57 -10.96
C MET A 214 -16.02 -8.89 -10.94
N LEU A 215 -14.93 -8.97 -11.70
CA LEU A 215 -14.06 -10.14 -11.78
C LEU A 215 -12.66 -9.79 -11.29
N GLU A 216 -12.14 -10.57 -10.35
CA GLU A 216 -10.79 -10.40 -9.81
C GLU A 216 -9.90 -11.58 -10.20
N LEU A 217 -8.70 -11.28 -10.71
CA LEU A 217 -7.69 -12.27 -11.06
C LEU A 217 -6.58 -12.29 -10.00
N SER A 218 -6.57 -13.32 -9.17
CA SER A 218 -5.51 -13.52 -8.20
C SER A 218 -4.15 -13.79 -8.86
N SER A 219 -3.05 -13.61 -8.10
CA SER A 219 -1.68 -13.90 -8.54
C SER A 219 -1.43 -15.36 -8.92
N ILE A 220 -2.28 -16.27 -8.47
CA ILE A 220 -2.23 -17.70 -8.77
C ILE A 220 -3.25 -18.12 -9.85
N GLY A 221 -3.90 -17.16 -10.53
CA GLY A 221 -4.83 -17.46 -11.61
C GLY A 221 -6.21 -17.98 -11.16
N GLN A 222 -6.55 -17.88 -9.87
CA GLN A 222 -7.94 -18.01 -9.44
C GLN A 222 -8.73 -16.76 -9.85
N VAL A 223 -9.96 -16.98 -10.31
CA VAL A 223 -10.90 -15.93 -10.69
C VAL A 223 -12.02 -15.91 -9.68
N ASP A 224 -12.18 -14.77 -9.02
CA ASP A 224 -13.31 -14.52 -8.15
C ASP A 224 -14.30 -13.58 -8.86
N LEU A 225 -15.59 -13.88 -8.72
CA LEU A 225 -16.69 -13.14 -9.33
C LEU A 225 -17.59 -12.61 -8.23
N SER A 226 -17.90 -11.32 -8.28
CA SER A 226 -18.84 -10.66 -7.38
C SER A 226 -19.90 -9.90 -8.17
N ILE A 227 -21.11 -9.80 -7.60
CA ILE A 227 -22.16 -8.92 -8.10
C ILE A 227 -22.14 -7.66 -7.24
N VAL A 228 -21.97 -6.52 -7.88
CA VAL A 228 -21.89 -5.21 -7.24
C VAL A 228 -23.09 -4.39 -7.68
N ASP A 229 -23.73 -3.71 -6.73
CA ASP A 229 -24.78 -2.76 -7.06
C ASP A 229 -24.16 -1.48 -7.62
N THR A 230 -24.46 -1.17 -8.88
CA THR A 230 -23.94 0.01 -9.59
C THR A 230 -24.93 1.19 -9.55
N ALA A 231 -26.05 1.06 -8.82
CA ALA A 231 -27.03 2.12 -8.68
C ALA A 231 -26.58 3.17 -7.67
N ASP A 232 -26.85 4.45 -7.96
CA ASP A 232 -26.58 5.57 -7.05
C ASP A 232 -27.15 5.29 -5.66
N GLY A 233 -26.26 5.31 -4.67
CA GLY A 233 -26.60 5.09 -3.27
C GLY A 233 -27.48 6.21 -2.70
N PRO A 234 -28.11 5.97 -1.55
CA PRO A 234 -28.80 7.03 -0.82
C PRO A 234 -27.81 8.14 -0.44
N HIS A 235 -28.29 9.40 -0.41
CA HIS A 235 -27.49 10.52 0.08
C HIS A 235 -27.06 10.32 1.55
N TYR A 236 -25.99 11.00 1.96
CA TYR A 236 -25.44 10.85 3.33
C TYR A 236 -26.41 11.28 4.43
N ASP A 237 -27.41 12.11 4.10
CA ASP A 237 -28.47 12.61 4.97
C ASP A 237 -29.79 11.83 4.80
N ALA A 238 -29.79 10.72 4.06
CA ALA A 238 -30.96 9.89 3.86
C ALA A 238 -31.51 9.31 5.17
N SER A 239 -32.83 9.23 5.25
CA SER A 239 -33.52 8.61 6.37
C SER A 239 -33.27 7.09 6.40
N GLU A 240 -33.43 6.49 7.58
CA GLU A 240 -33.32 5.03 7.73
C GLU A 240 -34.27 4.26 6.81
N LYS A 241 -35.46 4.80 6.54
CA LYS A 241 -36.44 4.20 5.62
C LYS A 241 -35.94 4.19 4.18
N GLU A 242 -35.28 5.25 3.74
CA GLU A 242 -34.69 5.34 2.39
C GLU A 242 -33.52 4.37 2.24
N VAL A 243 -32.67 4.27 3.25
CA VAL A 243 -31.57 3.28 3.28
C VAL A 243 -32.11 1.86 3.24
N GLN A 244 -33.16 1.54 4.01
CA GLN A 244 -33.80 0.22 3.99
C GLN A 244 -34.44 -0.09 2.62
N ALA A 245 -35.14 0.87 2.02
CA ALA A 245 -35.75 0.72 0.70
C ALA A 245 -34.69 0.52 -0.40
N TYR A 246 -33.61 1.30 -0.37
CA TYR A 246 -32.47 1.13 -1.26
C TYR A 246 -31.87 -0.27 -1.12
N ASN A 247 -31.59 -0.72 0.11
CA ASN A 247 -31.02 -2.04 0.36
C ASN A 247 -31.92 -3.18 -0.11
N ALA A 248 -33.25 -3.05 0.03
CA ALA A 248 -34.20 -4.02 -0.50
C ALA A 248 -34.15 -4.07 -2.04
N ALA A 249 -34.13 -2.91 -2.69
CA ALA A 249 -34.01 -2.81 -4.14
C ALA A 249 -32.65 -3.33 -4.67
N ALA A 250 -31.56 -3.02 -3.97
CA ALA A 250 -30.21 -3.49 -4.27
C ALA A 250 -30.14 -5.03 -4.25
N ARG A 251 -30.72 -5.67 -3.23
CA ARG A 251 -30.81 -7.14 -3.16
C ARG A 251 -31.61 -7.73 -4.32
N GLN A 252 -32.70 -7.07 -4.72
CA GLN A 252 -33.49 -7.53 -5.87
C GLN A 252 -32.71 -7.40 -7.18
N ARG A 253 -32.00 -6.29 -7.40
CA ARG A 253 -31.09 -6.12 -8.55
C ARG A 253 -29.99 -7.17 -8.57
N ALA A 254 -29.36 -7.43 -7.43
CA ALA A 254 -28.30 -8.43 -7.31
C ALA A 254 -28.80 -9.85 -7.63
N LEU A 255 -30.00 -10.22 -7.16
CA LEU A 255 -30.62 -11.51 -7.51
C LEU A 255 -30.92 -11.63 -9.01
N GLN A 256 -31.46 -10.57 -9.63
CA GLN A 256 -31.72 -10.57 -11.07
C GLN A 256 -30.43 -10.71 -11.89
N ALA A 257 -29.36 -10.00 -11.49
CA ALA A 257 -28.05 -10.17 -12.10
C ALA A 257 -27.51 -11.59 -11.89
N ALA A 258 -27.67 -12.16 -10.68
CA ALA A 258 -27.22 -13.50 -10.36
C ALA A 258 -27.89 -14.58 -11.22
N GLU A 259 -29.19 -14.46 -11.48
CA GLU A 259 -29.93 -15.39 -12.35
C GLU A 259 -29.35 -15.39 -13.78
N GLN A 260 -29.10 -14.21 -14.33
CA GLN A 260 -28.54 -14.05 -15.68
C GLN A 260 -27.11 -14.59 -15.76
N VAL A 261 -26.26 -14.22 -14.78
CA VAL A 261 -24.87 -14.69 -14.69
C VAL A 261 -24.84 -16.21 -14.55
N HIS A 262 -25.64 -16.78 -13.65
CA HIS A 262 -25.64 -18.21 -13.38
C HIS A 262 -26.02 -19.01 -14.63
N ALA A 263 -27.09 -18.60 -15.32
CA ALA A 263 -27.51 -19.22 -16.57
C ALA A 263 -26.44 -19.10 -17.66
N ALA A 264 -25.85 -17.91 -17.86
CA ALA A 264 -24.85 -17.67 -18.89
C ALA A 264 -23.56 -18.49 -18.67
N LEU A 265 -23.06 -18.54 -17.43
CA LEU A 265 -21.84 -19.26 -17.10
C LEU A 265 -22.04 -20.78 -17.16
N TYR A 266 -23.20 -21.28 -16.71
CA TYR A 266 -23.56 -22.69 -16.82
C TYR A 266 -23.53 -23.16 -18.28
N GLN A 267 -24.12 -22.39 -19.21
CA GLN A 267 -24.13 -22.71 -20.64
C GLN A 267 -22.73 -22.75 -21.26
N ARG A 268 -21.78 -21.96 -20.74
CA ARG A 268 -20.37 -21.97 -21.17
C ARG A 268 -19.52 -23.05 -20.48
N GLY A 269 -20.12 -23.89 -19.65
CA GLY A 269 -19.39 -24.94 -18.93
C GLY A 269 -18.46 -24.39 -17.85
N LEU A 270 -18.77 -23.22 -17.30
CA LEU A 270 -18.09 -22.65 -16.16
C LEU A 270 -18.87 -23.02 -14.88
N ARG A 271 -18.14 -23.40 -13.83
CA ARG A 271 -18.69 -23.64 -12.49
C ARG A 271 -18.36 -22.46 -11.61
N MET A 272 -19.33 -22.08 -10.79
CA MET A 272 -19.14 -21.13 -9.69
C MET A 272 -19.15 -21.93 -8.40
N LEU A 273 -18.11 -21.75 -7.60
CA LEU A 273 -17.86 -22.54 -6.42
C LEU A 273 -17.79 -21.64 -5.18
N THR A 274 -18.29 -22.16 -4.06
CA THR A 274 -18.10 -21.58 -2.74
C THR A 274 -16.62 -21.69 -2.33
N LYS A 275 -16.26 -21.12 -1.17
CA LYS A 275 -14.90 -21.26 -0.62
C LYS A 275 -14.56 -22.72 -0.32
N GLU A 276 -15.57 -23.49 0.06
CA GLU A 276 -15.53 -24.91 0.38
C GLU A 276 -15.50 -25.80 -0.88
N GLY A 277 -15.76 -25.23 -2.06
CA GLY A 277 -15.70 -25.93 -3.35
C GLY A 277 -17.02 -26.55 -3.81
N GLU A 278 -18.14 -26.16 -3.21
CA GLU A 278 -19.49 -26.60 -3.59
C GLU A 278 -20.07 -25.73 -4.70
N ASP A 279 -20.97 -26.26 -5.53
CA ASP A 279 -21.61 -25.46 -6.58
C ASP A 279 -22.53 -24.40 -5.97
N VAL A 280 -22.37 -23.16 -6.41
CA VAL A 280 -23.09 -22.01 -5.88
C VAL A 280 -24.53 -21.95 -6.41
N ALA A 281 -25.47 -21.69 -5.51
CA ALA A 281 -26.84 -21.33 -5.85
C ALA A 281 -26.97 -19.83 -6.18
N VAL A 282 -27.97 -19.46 -7.00
CA VAL A 282 -28.24 -18.07 -7.41
C VAL A 282 -28.31 -17.10 -6.22
N GLN A 283 -28.99 -17.50 -5.14
CA GLN A 283 -29.16 -16.64 -3.96
C GLN A 283 -27.86 -16.36 -3.21
N GLU A 284 -26.90 -17.27 -3.31
CA GLU A 284 -25.58 -17.13 -2.69
C GLU A 284 -24.67 -16.27 -3.56
N LEU A 285 -24.69 -16.48 -4.88
CA LEU A 285 -24.00 -15.61 -5.86
C LEU A 285 -24.39 -14.14 -5.71
N ALA A 286 -25.66 -13.84 -5.40
CA ALA A 286 -26.14 -12.48 -5.17
C ALA A 286 -25.62 -11.82 -3.88
N ARG A 287 -24.92 -12.55 -3.01
CA ARG A 287 -24.54 -12.10 -1.66
C ARG A 287 -23.04 -12.06 -1.43
N VAL A 288 -22.30 -13.02 -1.99
CA VAL A 288 -20.88 -13.21 -1.69
C VAL A 288 -20.06 -13.43 -2.95
N PRO A 289 -18.76 -13.07 -2.93
CA PRO A 289 -17.83 -13.44 -3.99
C PRO A 289 -17.74 -14.96 -4.15
N VAL A 290 -17.64 -15.43 -5.38
CA VAL A 290 -17.58 -16.87 -5.72
C VAL A 290 -16.38 -17.16 -6.61
N ARG A 291 -15.83 -18.36 -6.51
CA ARG A 291 -14.72 -18.78 -7.37
C ARG A 291 -15.23 -19.36 -8.68
N VAL A 292 -14.71 -18.91 -9.80
CA VAL A 292 -15.07 -19.47 -11.13
C VAL A 292 -13.99 -20.40 -11.64
N THR A 293 -14.40 -21.56 -12.15
CA THR A 293 -13.51 -22.55 -12.78
C THR A 293 -14.16 -23.20 -14.00
N ARG A 294 -13.36 -23.83 -14.87
CA ARG A 294 -13.87 -24.63 -15.98
C ARG A 294 -14.36 -26.00 -15.48
N ARG A 295 -15.46 -26.51 -16.04
CA ARG A 295 -15.84 -27.92 -15.85
C ARG A 295 -14.73 -28.82 -16.39
N SER A 296 -14.25 -29.73 -15.55
CA SER A 296 -13.46 -30.87 -15.99
C SER A 296 -14.30 -31.64 -17.01
N ARG A 297 -13.78 -31.82 -18.22
CA ARG A 297 -14.36 -32.76 -19.19
C ARG A 297 -14.06 -34.19 -18.78
#